data_AF-A0A062UGP4-F1
#
_entry.id   AF-A0A062UGP4-F1
#
_cell.length_a   1.000
_cell.length_b   1.000
_cell.length_c   1.000
_cell.angle_alpha   90.00
_cell.angle_beta   90.00
_cell.angle_gamma   90.00
#
_symmetry.space_group_name_H-M   'P 1'
#
loop_
_entity.id
_entity.type
_entity.pdbx_description
1 polymer ?
#
loop_
_entity_poly.entity_id
_entity_poly.type
_entity_poly.pdbx_seq_one_letter_code
_entity_poly.pdbx_strand_id
1 'polypeptide(L)'
;MPQIKAFSLALATAAVVTPAASAQLAGYEIVAQETVVDATVSKQLIVNCPKDKKVTGGGWAALDETDAILEGQATTSQPAYDGTHWMVNARNQSSFSPKWKLKVWAICAKAD
;
A
#
# COMPACT_ATOMS: atom_id res chain seq x y z
N MET A 1 -44.11 -44.51 46.19
CA MET A 1 -44.10 -43.11 45.70
C MET A 1 -42.68 -42.71 45.32
N PRO A 2 -42.30 -42.65 44.02
CA PRO A 2 -41.09 -41.98 43.60
C PRO A 2 -41.39 -40.59 43.02
N GLN A 3 -40.54 -39.63 43.39
CA GLN A 3 -40.56 -38.22 43.03
C GLN A 3 -40.01 -38.00 41.60
N ILE A 4 -40.79 -37.35 40.73
CA ILE A 4 -40.35 -36.95 39.39
C ILE A 4 -39.64 -35.60 39.53
N LYS A 5 -38.30 -35.58 39.40
CA LYS A 5 -37.52 -34.33 39.32
C LYS A 5 -37.52 -33.83 37.87
N ALA A 6 -38.10 -32.66 37.64
CA ALA A 6 -38.09 -31.99 36.35
C ALA A 6 -36.66 -31.49 36.02
N PHE A 7 -36.10 -31.98 34.92
CA PHE A 7 -34.86 -31.45 34.35
C PHE A 7 -35.19 -30.25 33.45
N SER A 8 -34.75 -29.06 33.84
CA SER A 8 -34.84 -27.86 33.00
C SER A 8 -33.66 -27.83 32.03
N LEU A 9 -33.94 -27.90 30.72
CA LEU A 9 -32.93 -27.72 29.67
C LEU A 9 -32.69 -26.21 29.47
N ALA A 10 -31.49 -25.74 29.83
CA ALA A 10 -31.04 -24.41 29.46
C ALA A 10 -30.63 -24.42 27.97
N LEU A 11 -31.25 -23.56 27.15
CA LEU A 11 -30.82 -23.34 25.77
C LEU A 11 -29.49 -22.55 25.77
N ALA A 12 -28.41 -23.20 25.36
CA ALA A 12 -27.16 -22.51 25.03
C ALA A 12 -27.33 -21.79 23.69
N THR A 13 -27.32 -20.46 23.69
CA THR A 13 -27.26 -19.64 22.47
C THR A 13 -25.87 -19.77 21.85
N ALA A 14 -25.75 -20.53 20.76
CA ALA A 14 -24.53 -20.58 19.97
C ALA A 14 -24.33 -19.24 19.26
N ALA A 15 -23.24 -18.53 19.57
CA ALA A 15 -22.84 -17.33 18.83
C ALA A 15 -22.32 -17.75 17.45
N VAL A 16 -22.98 -17.27 16.39
CA VAL A 16 -22.54 -17.49 15.01
C VAL A 16 -21.35 -16.57 14.75
N VAL A 17 -20.14 -17.11 14.76
CA VAL A 17 -18.94 -16.39 14.32
C VAL A 17 -18.98 -16.37 12.80
N THR A 18 -19.43 -15.26 12.21
CA THR A 18 -19.31 -15.05 10.76
C THR A 18 -17.85 -14.74 10.44
N PRO A 19 -17.23 -15.44 9.48
CA PRO A 19 -15.90 -15.08 9.02
C PRO A 19 -15.96 -13.65 8.45
N ALA A 20 -15.07 -12.77 8.89
CA ALA A 20 -14.90 -11.48 8.24
C ALA A 20 -14.51 -11.75 6.78
N ALA A 21 -15.40 -11.45 5.83
CA ALA A 21 -15.07 -11.50 4.42
C ALA A 21 -13.93 -10.50 4.18
N SER A 22 -12.80 -10.96 3.64
CA SER A 22 -11.72 -10.08 3.20
C SER A 22 -12.29 -9.13 2.16
N ALA A 23 -12.48 -7.86 2.52
CA ALA A 23 -12.97 -6.84 1.61
C ALA A 23 -11.94 -6.65 0.49
N GLN A 24 -12.22 -7.20 -0.69
CA GLN A 24 -11.41 -6.93 -1.86
C GLN A 24 -11.65 -5.49 -2.28
N LEU A 25 -10.58 -4.68 -2.30
CA LEU A 25 -10.65 -3.28 -2.73
C LEU A 25 -11.15 -3.21 -4.18
N ALA A 26 -12.35 -2.65 -4.36
CA ALA A 26 -12.98 -2.58 -5.67
C ALA A 26 -12.10 -1.78 -6.63
N GLY A 27 -11.79 -2.36 -7.79
CA GLY A 27 -10.96 -1.69 -8.79
C GLY A 27 -9.49 -1.51 -8.38
N TYR A 28 -8.97 -2.35 -7.47
CA TYR A 28 -7.55 -2.40 -7.13
C TYR A 28 -6.65 -2.44 -8.37
N GLU A 29 -5.65 -1.55 -8.40
CA GLU A 29 -4.52 -1.62 -9.33
C GLU A 29 -3.26 -1.00 -8.72
N ILE A 30 -2.10 -1.36 -9.26
CA ILE A 30 -0.83 -0.71 -8.92
C ILE A 30 -0.35 0.04 -10.16
N VAL A 31 -0.15 1.35 -10.04
CA VAL A 31 0.47 2.17 -11.07
C VAL A 31 1.91 2.47 -10.66
N ALA A 32 2.85 2.39 -11.59
CA ALA A 32 4.26 2.68 -11.35
C ALA A 32 4.81 3.64 -12.39
N GLN A 33 5.70 4.52 -11.96
CA GLN A 33 6.51 5.34 -12.85
C GLN A 33 7.95 5.38 -12.35
N GLU A 34 8.85 5.78 -13.22
CA GLU A 34 10.27 5.96 -12.91
C GLU A 34 10.81 7.24 -13.54
N THR A 35 11.81 7.80 -12.88
CA THR A 35 12.60 8.92 -13.41
C THR A 35 13.70 8.41 -14.33
N VAL A 36 14.31 9.32 -15.10
CA VAL A 36 15.50 8.99 -15.90
C VAL A 36 16.69 8.59 -15.01
N VAL A 37 17.55 7.72 -15.54
CA VAL A 37 18.80 7.32 -14.86
C VAL A 37 19.85 8.41 -15.07
N ASP A 38 20.21 9.11 -14.00
CA ASP A 38 21.28 10.13 -14.01
C ASP A 38 21.88 10.33 -12.61
N ALA A 39 22.84 11.24 -12.48
CA ALA A 39 23.54 11.53 -11.23
C ALA A 39 22.91 12.67 -10.39
N THR A 40 21.63 13.02 -10.65
CA THR A 40 20.92 14.04 -9.86
C THR A 40 20.78 13.58 -8.42
N VAL A 41 21.25 14.38 -7.45
CA VAL A 41 21.31 14.01 -6.04
C VAL A 41 19.94 13.67 -5.45
N SER A 42 18.94 14.51 -5.73
CA SER A 42 17.58 14.36 -5.22
C SER A 42 16.60 14.27 -6.38
N LYS A 43 15.69 13.30 -6.34
CA LYS A 43 14.63 13.11 -7.34
C LYS A 43 13.27 13.17 -6.67
N GLN A 44 12.31 13.77 -7.37
CA GLN A 44 10.91 13.76 -6.99
C GLN A 44 10.11 13.06 -8.08
N LEU A 45 9.12 12.27 -7.69
CA LEU A 45 8.19 11.64 -8.60
C LEU A 45 6.79 11.58 -8.00
N ILE A 46 5.80 11.88 -8.83
CA ILE A 46 4.37 11.82 -8.51
C ILE A 46 3.74 10.76 -9.39
N VAL A 47 3.03 9.81 -8.79
CA VAL A 47 2.30 8.76 -9.51
C VAL A 47 0.81 8.94 -9.26
N ASN A 48 0.10 9.34 -10.31
CA ASN A 48 -1.34 9.58 -10.29
C ASN A 48 -2.11 8.26 -10.38
N CYS A 49 -3.15 8.14 -9.57
CA CYS A 49 -4.17 7.12 -9.77
C CYS A 49 -5.04 7.47 -10.99
N PRO A 50 -5.54 6.46 -11.71
CA PRO A 50 -6.50 6.69 -12.79
C PRO A 50 -7.78 7.36 -12.30
N LYS A 51 -8.55 7.88 -13.25
CA LYS A 51 -9.82 8.56 -12.98
C LYS A 51 -10.73 7.66 -12.11
N ASP A 52 -11.42 8.29 -11.17
CA ASP A 52 -12.40 7.67 -10.26
C ASP A 52 -11.79 6.67 -9.26
N LYS A 53 -10.47 6.73 -9.04
CA LYS A 53 -9.76 5.99 -8.00
C LYS A 53 -9.00 6.91 -7.07
N LYS A 54 -8.79 6.43 -5.84
CA LYS A 54 -7.97 7.06 -4.81
C LYS A 54 -6.82 6.15 -4.43
N VAL A 55 -5.72 6.77 -4.03
CA VAL A 55 -4.55 6.08 -3.53
C VAL A 55 -4.85 5.51 -2.15
N THR A 56 -4.63 4.22 -1.97
CA THR A 56 -4.76 3.53 -0.68
C THR A 56 -3.40 3.23 -0.05
N GLY A 57 -2.32 3.37 -0.84
CA GLY A 57 -0.95 3.24 -0.38
C GLY A 57 0.04 3.49 -1.50
N GLY A 58 1.32 3.44 -1.17
CA GLY A 58 2.38 3.57 -2.16
C GLY A 58 3.72 3.12 -1.60
N GLY A 59 4.71 3.14 -2.47
CA GLY A 59 6.07 2.71 -2.15
C GLY A 59 7.07 3.29 -3.15
N TRP A 60 8.35 3.11 -2.87
CA TRP A 60 9.41 3.62 -3.73
C TRP A 60 10.68 2.81 -3.58
N ALA A 61 11.56 2.94 -4.58
CA ALA A 61 12.89 2.38 -4.58
C ALA A 61 13.85 3.32 -5.31
N ALA A 62 15.08 3.41 -4.80
CA ALA A 62 16.21 3.93 -5.53
C ALA A 62 16.88 2.76 -6.27
N LEU A 63 16.99 2.85 -7.59
CA LEU A 63 17.48 1.76 -8.44
C LEU A 63 18.62 2.26 -9.32
N ASP A 64 19.55 1.37 -9.67
CA ASP A 64 20.53 1.64 -10.72
C ASP A 64 19.95 1.38 -12.13
N GLU A 65 20.80 1.38 -13.15
CA GLU A 65 20.40 1.11 -14.54
C GLU A 65 19.99 -0.35 -14.80
N THR A 66 20.32 -1.26 -13.89
CA THR A 66 20.02 -2.70 -13.96
C THR A 66 18.82 -3.11 -13.09
N ASP A 67 18.14 -2.12 -12.48
CA ASP A 67 17.10 -2.32 -11.47
C ASP A 67 17.61 -2.94 -10.15
N ALA A 68 18.92 -2.88 -9.87
CA ALA A 68 19.43 -3.26 -8.56
C ALA A 68 19.06 -2.20 -7.51
N ILE A 69 18.68 -2.65 -6.32
CA ILE A 69 18.28 -1.78 -5.22
C ILE A 69 19.51 -1.09 -4.64
N LEU A 70 19.46 0.24 -4.60
CA LEU A 70 20.46 1.10 -3.97
C LEU A 70 20.01 1.52 -2.58
N GLU A 71 20.97 1.95 -1.76
CA GLU A 71 20.67 2.66 -0.53
C GLU A 71 20.08 4.04 -0.86
N GLY A 72 18.76 4.15 -0.73
CA GLY A 72 18.02 5.39 -0.90
C GLY A 72 17.52 5.93 0.42
N GLN A 73 17.33 7.24 0.49
CA GLN A 73 16.65 7.88 1.61
C GLN A 73 15.53 8.80 1.10
N ALA A 74 14.29 8.54 1.52
CA ALA A 74 13.19 9.45 1.28
C ALA A 74 13.19 10.57 2.32
N THR A 75 13.00 11.79 1.85
CA THR A 75 12.65 12.97 2.66
C THR A 75 11.14 13.11 2.76
N THR A 76 10.38 12.61 1.78
CA THR A 76 8.92 12.61 1.75
C THR A 76 8.43 11.38 1.00
N SER A 77 7.41 10.70 1.53
CA SER A 77 6.68 9.63 0.85
C SER A 77 5.28 9.58 1.43
N GLN A 78 4.31 10.16 0.72
CA GLN A 78 2.97 10.35 1.26
C GLN A 78 1.91 10.43 0.14
N PRO A 79 0.63 10.16 0.47
CA PRO A 79 -0.45 10.42 -0.46
C PRO A 79 -0.72 11.93 -0.58
N ALA A 80 -1.35 12.31 -1.68
CA ALA A 80 -1.98 13.61 -1.82
C ALA A 80 -3.16 13.76 -0.85
N TYR A 81 -3.45 14.98 -0.40
CA TYR A 81 -4.58 15.24 0.51
C TYR A 81 -5.94 14.83 -0.11
N ASP A 82 -6.09 15.02 -1.41
CA ASP A 82 -7.28 14.61 -2.16
C ASP A 82 -7.26 13.13 -2.56
N GLY A 83 -6.22 12.38 -2.18
CA GLY A 83 -6.02 10.97 -2.50
C GLY A 83 -5.77 10.67 -3.98
N THR A 84 -5.46 11.65 -4.82
CA THR A 84 -5.32 11.42 -6.28
C THR A 84 -4.00 10.78 -6.68
N HIS A 85 -2.95 10.90 -5.85
CA HIS A 85 -1.61 10.44 -6.21
C HIS A 85 -0.76 10.08 -4.98
N TRP A 86 0.32 9.34 -5.23
CA TRP A 86 1.42 9.16 -4.29
C TRP A 86 2.61 10.02 -4.72
N MET A 87 3.22 10.73 -3.78
CA MET A 87 4.37 11.60 -4.04
C MET A 87 5.56 11.15 -3.20
N VAL A 88 6.73 11.09 -3.84
CA VAL A 88 8.00 10.76 -3.18
C VAL A 88 9.08 11.75 -3.57
N ASN A 89 9.83 12.21 -2.57
CA ASN A 89 11.13 12.85 -2.75
C ASN A 89 12.19 11.99 -2.06
N ALA A 90 13.22 11.62 -2.80
CA ALA A 90 14.28 10.76 -2.31
C ALA A 90 15.65 11.18 -2.85
N ARG A 91 16.69 10.73 -2.17
CA ARG A 91 18.08 10.89 -2.57
C ARG A 91 18.78 9.53 -2.60
N ASN A 92 19.74 9.40 -3.50
CA ASN A 92 20.67 8.28 -3.49
C ASN A 92 21.72 8.51 -2.39
N GLN A 93 21.90 7.54 -1.50
CA GLN A 93 22.93 7.51 -0.47
C GLN A 93 23.97 6.41 -0.74
N SER A 94 23.78 5.61 -1.79
CA SER A 94 24.69 4.54 -2.14
C SER A 94 26.03 5.08 -2.63
N SER A 95 27.11 4.48 -2.12
CA SER A 95 28.46 4.66 -2.65
C SER A 95 28.75 3.76 -3.86
N PHE A 96 27.84 2.84 -4.20
CA PHE A 96 28.03 1.85 -5.27
C PHE A 96 27.83 2.43 -6.66
N SER A 97 26.72 3.14 -6.88
CA SER A 97 26.42 3.80 -8.16
C SER A 97 25.97 5.24 -7.94
N PRO A 98 26.63 6.24 -8.56
CA PRO A 98 26.16 7.62 -8.51
C PRO A 98 24.97 7.86 -9.44
N LYS A 99 24.81 7.05 -10.50
CA LYS A 99 23.68 7.13 -11.43
C LYS A 99 22.54 6.25 -10.95
N TRP A 100 21.35 6.82 -10.89
CA TRP A 100 20.18 6.13 -10.35
C TRP A 100 18.89 6.66 -10.95
N LYS A 101 17.83 5.87 -10.81
CA LYS A 101 16.44 6.26 -11.03
C LYS A 101 15.63 6.05 -9.75
N LEU A 102 14.72 6.97 -9.50
CA LEU A 102 13.64 6.82 -8.53
C LEU A 102 12.47 6.11 -9.23
N LYS A 103 12.03 4.97 -8.67
CA LYS A 103 10.79 4.29 -9.04
C LYS A 103 9.77 4.43 -7.92
N VAL A 104 8.54 4.78 -8.27
CA VAL A 104 7.44 5.00 -7.32
C VAL A 104 6.24 4.17 -7.75
N TRP A 105 5.55 3.59 -6.78
CA TRP A 105 4.30 2.88 -6.95
C TRP A 105 3.19 3.58 -6.18
N ALA A 106 2.02 3.68 -6.81
CA ALA A 106 0.76 4.04 -6.18
C ALA A 106 -0.18 2.84 -6.26
N ILE A 107 -0.75 2.46 -5.13
CA ILE A 107 -1.80 1.46 -5.02
C ILE A 107 -3.12 2.22 -5.05
N CYS A 108 -3.96 1.94 -6.03
CA CYS A 108 -5.18 2.69 -6.31
C CYS A 108 -6.40 1.77 -6.21
N ALA A 109 -7.48 2.26 -5.62
CA ALA A 109 -8.77 1.59 -5.59
C ALA A 109 -9.90 2.61 -5.76
N LYS A 110 -11.11 2.16 -6.08
CA LYS A 110 -12.27 3.06 -6.07
C LYS A 110 -12.47 3.58 -4.64
N ALA A 111 -12.80 4.87 -4.53
CA ALA A 111 -13.36 5.40 -3.29
C ALA A 111 -14.85 5.06 -3.30
N ASP A 112 -15.29 4.35 -2.27
CA ASP A 112 -16.70 4.04 -2.03
C ASP A 112 -17.50 5.29 -1.61
#